data_AF-A0A7V9KIC0-F1
#
_entry.id   AF-A0A7V9KIC0-F1
#
_cell.length_a   1.000
_cell.length_b   1.000
_cell.length_c   1.000
_cell.angle_alpha   90.00
_cell.angle_beta   90.00
_cell.angle_gamma   90.00
#
_symmetry.space_group_name_H-M   'P 1'
#
loop_
_entity.id
_entity.type
_entity.pdbx_description
1 polymer ?
#
loop_
_entity_poly.entity_id
_entity_poly.type
_entity_poly.pdbx_seq_one_letter_code
_entity_poly.pdbx_strand_id
1 'polypeptide(L)'
;MRQQQPTTQTMKISEVKRRLSALVNEVYREESRVLIEKSGIPVAALVSPADFDRLVRFDREREERERDFAIIDEMRESFKDVPPEEIERESIRIVAELRAEKEAERQAKAAAIA
;
A
#
# COMPACT_ATOMS: atom_id res chain seq x y z
N MET A 1 -24.75 9.64 2.58
CA MET A 1 -24.92 9.07 3.93
C MET A 1 -23.55 9.09 4.60
N ARG A 2 -23.42 9.63 5.82
CA ARG A 2 -22.14 9.58 6.56
C ARG A 2 -21.83 8.10 6.78
N GLN A 3 -20.78 7.58 6.16
CA GLN A 3 -20.26 6.25 6.47
C GLN A 3 -19.75 6.31 7.91
N GLN A 4 -20.59 5.93 8.87
CA GLN A 4 -20.15 5.76 10.25
C GLN A 4 -19.16 4.60 10.24
N GLN A 5 -17.97 4.82 10.80
CA GLN A 5 -17.01 3.74 10.92
C GLN A 5 -17.61 2.66 11.85
N PRO A 6 -17.55 1.37 11.47
CA PRO A 6 -18.03 0.28 12.31
C PRO A 6 -17.35 0.33 13.67
N THR A 7 -18.14 0.22 14.75
CA THR A 7 -17.60 0.26 16.12
C THR A 7 -16.92 -1.07 16.44
N THR A 8 -15.67 -1.03 16.90
CA THR A 8 -14.96 -2.23 17.35
C THR A 8 -15.37 -2.59 18.77
N GLN A 9 -15.82 -3.83 18.97
CA GLN A 9 -16.22 -4.39 20.25
C GLN A 9 -15.33 -5.58 20.61
N THR A 10 -14.83 -5.62 21.83
CA THR A 10 -14.04 -6.75 22.32
C THR A 10 -14.95 -7.73 23.06
N MET A 11 -14.93 -9.01 22.67
CA MET A 11 -15.82 -10.02 23.21
C MET A 11 -15.09 -11.33 23.48
N LYS A 12 -15.44 -11.98 24.60
CA LYS A 12 -14.93 -13.33 24.91
C LYS A 12 -15.47 -14.34 23.91
N ILE A 13 -14.64 -15.29 23.50
CA ILE A 13 -15.00 -16.38 22.58
C ILE A 13 -16.25 -17.16 23.00
N SER A 14 -16.48 -17.31 24.31
CA SER A 14 -17.67 -17.97 24.85
C SER A 14 -18.96 -17.18 24.61
N GLU A 15 -18.89 -15.84 24.59
CA GLU A 15 -20.03 -14.98 24.28
C GLU A 15 -20.30 -14.93 22.78
N VAL A 16 -19.25 -14.83 21.97
CA VAL A 16 -19.34 -14.88 20.50
C VAL A 16 -20.07 -16.14 20.04
N LYS A 17 -19.72 -17.31 20.61
CA LYS A 17 -20.41 -18.58 20.32
C LYS A 17 -21.92 -18.53 20.57
N ARG A 18 -22.37 -17.85 21.64
CA ARG A 18 -23.80 -17.74 21.97
C ARG A 18 -24.55 -16.77 21.05
N ARG A 19 -23.86 -15.77 20.50
CA ARG A 19 -24.46 -14.66 19.75
C ARG A 19 -24.08 -14.65 18.27
N LEU A 20 -23.42 -15.71 17.76
CA LEU A 20 -22.78 -15.71 16.45
C LEU A 20 -23.72 -15.25 15.33
N SER A 21 -24.93 -15.79 15.27
CA SER A 21 -25.90 -15.43 14.22
C SER A 21 -26.29 -13.94 14.24
N ALA A 22 -26.42 -13.34 15.42
CA ALA A 22 -26.72 -11.91 15.54
C ALA A 22 -25.51 -11.07 15.14
N LEU A 23 -24.31 -11.45 15.62
CA LEU A 23 -23.06 -10.74 15.32
C LEU A 23 -22.74 -10.76 13.82
N VAL A 24 -22.95 -11.88 13.13
CA VAL A 24 -22.75 -11.96 11.66
C VAL A 24 -23.66 -10.96 10.94
N ASN A 25 -24.90 -10.79 11.38
CA ASN A 25 -25.83 -9.83 10.77
C ASN A 25 -25.43 -8.37 11.04
N GLU A 26 -25.02 -8.04 12.27
CA GLU A 26 -24.53 -6.70 12.64
C GLU A 26 -23.25 -6.34 11.85
N VAL A 27 -22.32 -7.28 11.77
CA VAL A 27 -21.07 -7.13 11.03
C VAL A 27 -21.32 -7.02 9.52
N TYR A 28 -22.25 -7.80 8.97
CA TYR A 28 -22.64 -7.70 7.55
C TYR A 28 -23.23 -6.32 7.21
N ARG A 29 -23.99 -5.72 8.13
CA ARG A 29 -24.52 -4.35 7.99
C ARG A 29 -23.48 -3.25 8.26
N GLU A 30 -22.22 -3.62 8.48
CA GLU A 30 -21.12 -2.70 8.79
C GLU A 30 -21.37 -1.87 10.07
N GLU A 31 -22.19 -2.39 10.99
CA GLU A 31 -22.51 -1.71 12.25
C GLU A 31 -21.39 -1.90 13.28
N SER A 32 -20.77 -3.08 13.27
CA SER A 32 -19.76 -3.48 14.25
C SER A 32 -18.61 -4.29 13.65
N ARG A 33 -17.49 -4.30 14.37
CA ARG A 33 -16.39 -5.26 14.23
C ARG A 33 -16.19 -5.92 15.57
N VAL A 34 -15.90 -7.22 15.60
CA VAL A 34 -15.73 -7.94 16.87
C VAL A 34 -14.30 -8.42 17.01
N LEU A 35 -13.58 -7.96 18.03
CA LEU A 35 -12.30 -8.52 18.45
C LEU A 35 -12.56 -9.65 19.44
N ILE A 36 -12.18 -10.87 19.05
CA ILE A 36 -12.48 -12.09 19.81
C ILE A 36 -11.32 -12.39 20.75
N GLU A 37 -11.61 -12.50 22.04
CA GLU A 37 -10.64 -12.85 23.07
C GLU A 37 -10.81 -14.27 23.58
N LYS A 38 -9.67 -14.92 23.85
CA LYS A 38 -9.61 -16.17 24.62
C LYS A 38 -8.69 -15.94 25.81
N SER A 39 -9.24 -16.09 27.02
CA SER A 39 -8.51 -15.84 28.27
C SER A 39 -7.88 -14.44 28.36
N GLY A 40 -8.56 -13.42 27.82
CA GLY A 40 -8.09 -12.02 27.82
C GLY A 40 -7.05 -11.69 26.74
N ILE A 41 -6.74 -12.64 25.85
CA ILE A 41 -5.83 -12.43 24.73
C ILE A 41 -6.66 -12.31 23.44
N PRO A 42 -6.53 -11.24 22.65
CA PRO A 42 -7.13 -11.15 21.31
C PRO A 42 -6.55 -12.25 20.40
N VAL A 43 -7.42 -13.08 19.82
CA VAL A 43 -7.01 -14.24 19.01
C VAL A 43 -7.60 -14.26 17.60
N ALA A 44 -8.68 -13.52 17.36
CA ALA A 44 -9.34 -13.43 16.05
C ALA A 44 -10.19 -12.16 15.97
N ALA A 45 -10.64 -11.81 14.77
CA ALA A 45 -11.64 -10.76 14.58
C ALA A 45 -12.74 -11.23 13.62
N LEU A 46 -13.96 -10.73 13.82
CA LEU A 46 -15.07 -10.84 12.88
C LEU A 46 -15.30 -9.46 12.26
N VAL A 47 -15.19 -9.40 10.93
CA VAL A 47 -15.32 -8.18 10.12
C VAL A 47 -16.27 -8.43 8.95
N SER A 48 -16.76 -7.35 8.34
CA SER A 48 -17.65 -7.45 7.18
C SER A 48 -16.88 -8.03 5.98
N PRO A 49 -17.57 -8.61 4.98
CA PRO A 49 -16.92 -9.02 3.73
C PRO A 49 -16.16 -7.86 3.06
N ALA A 50 -16.70 -6.64 3.10
CA ALA A 50 -16.05 -5.48 2.52
C ALA A 50 -14.73 -5.12 3.22
N ASP A 51 -14.68 -5.20 4.56
CA ASP A 51 -13.44 -4.98 5.31
C ASP A 51 -12.45 -6.14 5.11
N PHE A 52 -12.92 -7.38 5.01
CA PHE A 52 -12.09 -8.52 4.68
C PHE A 52 -11.43 -8.36 3.30
N ASP A 53 -12.19 -7.95 2.28
CA ASP A 53 -11.64 -7.68 0.95
C ASP A 53 -10.59 -6.57 0.95
N ARG A 54 -10.77 -5.54 1.79
CA ARG A 54 -9.76 -4.48 1.97
C ARG A 54 -8.48 -5.02 2.59
N LEU A 55 -8.58 -5.90 3.60
CA LEU A 55 -7.41 -6.55 4.20
C LEU A 55 -6.66 -7.39 3.16
N VAL A 56 -7.37 -8.22 2.40
CA VAL A 56 -6.77 -9.05 1.34
C VAL A 56 -6.06 -8.20 0.28
N ARG A 57 -6.62 -7.02 -0.07
CA ARG A 57 -5.94 -6.09 -0.99
C ARG A 57 -4.67 -5.50 -0.38
N PHE A 58 -4.72 -5.07 0.88
CA PHE A 58 -3.54 -4.54 1.55
C PHE A 58 -2.42 -5.57 1.67
N ASP A 59 -2.74 -6.84 1.92
CA ASP A 59 -1.75 -7.92 1.97
C ASP A 59 -1.07 -8.08 0.60
N ARG A 60 -1.83 -8.07 -0.50
CA ARG A 60 -1.28 -8.15 -1.86
C ARG A 60 -0.42 -6.93 -2.21
N GLU A 61 -0.92 -5.73 -1.96
CA GLU A 61 -0.16 -4.50 -2.22
C GLU A 61 1.14 -4.46 -1.41
N ARG A 62 1.14 -5.02 -0.20
CA ARG A 62 2.34 -5.12 0.63
C ARG A 62 3.35 -6.08 0.01
N GLU A 63 2.93 -7.26 -0.43
CA GLU A 63 3.81 -8.24 -1.10
C GLU A 63 4.38 -7.70 -2.43
N GLU A 64 3.59 -6.92 -3.17
CA GLU A 64 4.05 -6.23 -4.37
C GLU A 64 5.10 -5.17 -4.02
N ARG A 65 4.81 -4.31 -3.03
CA ARG A 65 5.77 -3.31 -2.57
C ARG A 65 7.06 -3.93 -2.04
N GLU A 66 6.99 -4.98 -1.24
CA GLU A 66 8.19 -5.66 -0.72
C GLU A 66 9.08 -6.18 -1.86
N ARG A 67 8.49 -6.66 -2.96
CA ARG A 67 9.23 -7.04 -4.17
C ARG A 67 9.83 -5.84 -4.89
N ASP A 68 9.05 -4.78 -5.07
CA ASP A 68 9.52 -3.56 -5.75
C ASP A 68 10.66 -2.88 -4.96
N PHE A 69 10.54 -2.82 -3.63
CA PHE A 69 11.57 -2.25 -2.76
C PHE A 69 12.85 -3.09 -2.75
N ALA A 70 12.76 -4.42 -2.84
CA ALA A 70 13.95 -5.27 -2.96
C ALA A 70 14.79 -4.93 -4.20
N ILE A 71 14.14 -4.62 -5.33
CA ILE A 71 14.83 -4.18 -6.55
C ILE A 71 15.48 -2.81 -6.35
N ILE A 72 14.78 -1.87 -5.69
CA ILE A 72 15.33 -0.54 -5.40
C ILE A 72 16.56 -0.65 -4.48
N ASP A 73 16.51 -1.52 -3.48
CA ASP A 73 17.62 -1.75 -2.55
C ASP A 73 18.82 -2.38 -3.26
N GLU A 74 18.60 -3.34 -4.18
CA GLU A 74 19.65 -3.88 -5.04
C GLU A 74 20.32 -2.79 -5.89
N MET A 75 19.53 -1.92 -6.50
CA MET A 75 20.08 -0.79 -7.28
C MET A 75 20.89 0.16 -6.39
N ARG A 76 20.39 0.48 -5.19
CA ARG A 76 21.08 1.36 -4.23
C ARG A 76 22.40 0.80 -3.76
N GLU A 77 22.51 -0.52 -3.60
CA GLU A 77 23.76 -1.18 -3.17
C GLU A 77 24.94 -0.84 -4.09
N SER A 78 24.69 -0.67 -5.38
CA SER A 78 25.72 -0.29 -6.37
C SER A 78 26.26 1.13 -6.19
N PHE A 79 25.53 1.99 -5.45
CA PHE A 79 25.87 3.40 -5.23
C PHE A 79 26.19 3.72 -3.76
N LYS A 80 26.27 2.70 -2.89
CA LYS A 80 26.45 2.89 -1.43
C LYS A 80 27.71 3.68 -1.04
N ASP A 81 28.75 3.59 -1.86
CA ASP A 81 30.05 4.22 -1.63
C ASP A 81 30.18 5.57 -2.38
N VAL A 82 29.13 6.02 -3.06
CA VAL A 82 29.11 7.28 -3.81
C VAL A 82 28.49 8.38 -2.94
N PRO A 83 29.19 9.51 -2.72
CA PRO A 83 28.62 10.63 -1.97
C PRO A 83 27.34 11.17 -2.62
N PRO A 84 26.30 11.54 -1.83
CA PRO A 84 25.05 12.07 -2.38
C PRO A 84 25.24 13.28 -3.30
N GLU A 85 26.21 14.15 -2.99
CA GLU A 85 26.52 15.36 -3.77
C GLU A 85 27.06 15.02 -5.16
N GLU A 86 27.78 13.89 -5.28
CA GLU A 86 28.27 13.40 -6.56
C GLU A 86 27.13 12.80 -7.40
N ILE A 87 26.22 12.05 -6.77
CA ILE A 87 25.01 11.53 -7.43
C ILE A 87 24.16 12.70 -7.95
N GLU A 88 23.95 13.74 -7.16
CA GLU A 88 23.16 14.91 -7.55
C GLU A 88 23.80 15.64 -8.74
N ARG A 89 25.10 15.92 -8.67
CA ARG A 89 25.87 16.57 -9.74
C ARG A 89 25.77 15.79 -11.04
N GLU A 90 25.96 14.48 -10.99
CA GLU A 90 25.91 13.60 -12.15
C GLU A 90 24.50 13.53 -12.74
N SER A 91 23.48 13.43 -11.88
CA SER A 91 22.08 13.41 -12.28
C SER A 91 21.68 14.69 -13.03
N ILE A 92 22.09 15.86 -12.52
CA ILE A 92 21.83 17.15 -13.16
C ILE A 92 22.48 17.21 -14.53
N ARG A 93 23.74 16.75 -14.65
CA ARG A 93 24.46 16.71 -15.93
C ARG A 93 23.73 15.86 -16.97
N ILE A 94 23.40 14.61 -16.62
CA ILE A 94 22.73 13.68 -17.53
C ILE A 94 21.35 14.21 -17.96
N VAL A 95 20.57 14.78 -17.03
CA VAL A 95 19.26 15.36 -17.36
C VAL A 95 19.39 16.55 -18.33
N ALA A 96 20.41 17.38 -18.17
CA ALA A 96 20.67 18.50 -19.08
C ALA A 96 21.05 18.00 -20.49
N GLU A 97 21.92 17.00 -20.58
CA GLU A 97 22.32 16.38 -21.85
C GLU A 97 21.11 15.79 -22.60
N LEU A 98 20.28 14.99 -21.90
CA LEU A 98 19.07 14.39 -22.50
C LEU A 98 18.03 15.43 -22.96
N ARG A 99 17.94 16.58 -22.27
CA ARG A 99 17.06 17.68 -22.70
C ARG A 99 17.58 18.33 -23.97
N ALA A 100 18.88 18.61 -24.04
CA ALA A 100 19.51 19.19 -25.23
C ALA A 100 19.37 18.27 -26.45
N GLU A 101 19.57 16.96 -26.27
CA GLU A 101 19.38 15.97 -27.32
C GLU A 101 17.92 15.97 -27.85
N LYS A 102 16.94 15.94 -26.94
CA LYS A 102 15.51 15.99 -27.32
C LYS A 102 15.10 17.29 -28.01
N GLU A 103 15.76 18.39 -27.70
CA GLU A 103 15.53 19.68 -28.38
C GLU A 103 16.13 19.67 -29.78
N ALA A 104 17.35 19.17 -29.93
CA ALA A 104 18.00 19.00 -31.23
C ALA A 104 17.20 18.04 -32.14
N GLU A 105 16.72 16.91 -31.62
CA GLU A 105 15.84 16.01 -32.37
C GLU A 105 14.54 16.68 -32.82
N ARG A 106 13.92 17.48 -31.95
CA ARG A 106 12.69 18.21 -32.29
C ARG A 106 12.95 19.24 -33.39
N GLN A 107 14.06 19.96 -33.32
CA GLN A 107 14.45 20.93 -34.34
C GLN A 107 14.76 20.26 -35.68
N ALA A 108 15.49 19.14 -35.65
CA ALA A 108 15.78 18.36 -36.85
C ALA A 108 14.51 17.82 -37.52
N LYS A 109 13.55 17.30 -36.72
CA LYS A 109 12.25 16.85 -37.23
C LYS A 109 11.41 18.00 -37.78
N ALA A 110 11.41 19.17 -37.14
CA ALA A 110 10.68 20.34 -37.62
C ALA A 110 11.26 20.87 -38.95
N ALA A 111 12.58 20.89 -39.09
CA ALA A 111 13.27 21.31 -40.32
C ALA A 111 13.07 20.31 -41.48
N ALA A 112 12.82 19.04 -41.20
CA ALA A 112 12.55 18.02 -42.23
C ALA A 112 11.12 18.04 -42.79
N ILE A 113 10.20 18.78 -42.15
CA ILE A 113 8.78 18.89 -42.54
C ILE A 113 8.48 20.23 -43.24
N ALA A 114 9.39 21.21 -43.14
CA ALA A 114 9.32 22.52 -43.80
C ALA A 114 9.98 22.49 -45.18
#